data_AF-A0A529PN20-F1
#
_entry.id   AF-A0A529PN20-F1
#
_cell.length_a   1.000
_cell.length_b   1.000
_cell.length_c   1.000
_cell.angle_alpha   90.00
_cell.angle_beta   90.00
_cell.angle_gamma   90.00
#
_symmetry.space_group_name_H-M   'P 1'
#
loop_
_entity.id
_entity.type
_entity.pdbx_description
1 polymer ?
#
loop_
_entity_poly.entity_id
_entity_poly.type
_entity_poly.pdbx_seq_one_letter_code
_entity_poly.pdbx_strand_id
1 'polypeptide(L)'
;ELLPTFSGGAHVVVEMRDGDRTRLNPYSLMGSPLNTSEYTISVRRDDVGRGGSLFMHRTIRPGMEMVISYPVNLFSLDLRARKHLMLAG
;
A
#
# COMPACT_ATOMS: atom_id res chain seq x y z
N GLU A 1 14.66 -11.60 2.00
CA GLU A 1 14.59 -11.23 3.43
C GLU A 1 13.12 -11.26 3.85
N LEU A 2 12.81 -11.53 5.12
CA LEU A 2 11.42 -11.53 5.59
C LEU A 2 10.95 -10.09 5.84
N LEU A 3 9.70 -9.81 5.48
CA LEU A 3 9.05 -8.53 5.72
C LEU A 3 8.49 -8.45 7.15
N PRO A 4 8.44 -7.25 7.76
CA PRO A 4 7.74 -7.05 9.02
C PRO A 4 6.26 -7.47 8.95
N THR A 5 5.69 -7.89 10.07
CA THR A 5 4.24 -8.07 10.17
C THR A 5 3.53 -6.70 10.24
N PHE A 6 2.24 -6.69 9.95
CA PHE A 6 1.42 -5.49 10.06
C PHE A 6 0.10 -5.77 10.79
N SER A 7 -0.77 -4.76 10.92
CA SER A 7 -2.11 -4.87 11.49
C SER A 7 -3.16 -4.28 10.57
N GLY A 8 -4.43 -4.67 10.74
CA GLY A 8 -5.54 -4.16 9.92
C GLY A 8 -5.57 -2.62 9.90
N GLY A 9 -5.64 -2.04 8.70
CA GLY A 9 -5.57 -0.59 8.48
C GLY A 9 -4.18 -0.05 8.10
N ALA A 10 -3.14 -0.88 8.17
CA ALA A 10 -1.79 -0.46 7.78
C ALA A 10 -1.68 -0.18 6.27
N HIS A 11 -0.74 0.70 5.92
CA HIS A 11 -0.36 1.04 4.56
C HIS A 11 1.15 1.18 4.43
N VAL A 12 1.63 1.11 3.20
CA VAL A 12 3.01 1.44 2.83
C VAL A 12 2.99 2.60 1.85
N VAL A 13 4.07 3.39 1.82
CA VAL A 13 4.30 4.40 0.79
C VAL A 13 5.21 3.79 -0.27
N VAL A 14 4.72 3.73 -1.51
CA VAL A 14 5.53 3.33 -2.66
C VAL A 14 6.21 4.56 -3.24
N GLU A 15 7.54 4.52 -3.33
CA GLU A 15 8.33 5.51 -4.04
C GLU A 15 8.48 5.12 -5.51
N MET A 16 8.20 6.06 -6.40
CA MET A 16 8.33 5.88 -7.85
C MET A 16 9.15 7.02 -8.44
N ARG A 17 10.11 6.68 -9.29
CA ARG A 17 10.92 7.65 -10.05
C ARG A 17 10.32 7.82 -11.45
N ASP A 18 9.72 8.99 -11.67
CA ASP A 18 9.09 9.38 -12.94
C ASP A 18 9.90 10.52 -13.57
N GLY A 19 10.98 10.15 -14.28
CA GLY A 19 12.00 11.09 -14.72
C GLY A 19 12.68 11.78 -13.53
N ASP A 20 12.73 13.12 -13.55
CA ASP A 20 13.30 13.93 -12.46
C ASP A 20 12.36 14.06 -11.25
N ARG A 21 11.14 13.52 -11.33
CA ARG A 21 10.13 13.64 -10.28
C ARG A 21 10.05 12.36 -9.45
N THR A 22 10.20 12.50 -8.13
CA THR A 22 9.84 11.45 -7.17
C THR A 22 8.36 11.55 -6.82
N ARG A 23 7.66 10.42 -6.90
CA ARG A 23 6.25 10.28 -6.49
C ARG A 23 6.17 9.36 -5.29
N LEU A 24 5.40 9.75 -4.29
CA LEU A 24 5.15 8.99 -3.07
C LEU A 24 3.65 8.75 -2.96
N ASN A 25 3.23 7.49 -3.07
CA ASN A 25 1.82 7.12 -3.02
C ASN A 25 1.57 6.07 -1.92
N PRO A 26 0.71 6.37 -0.94
CA PRO A 26 0.32 5.37 0.06
C PRO A 26 -0.67 4.38 -0.55
N TYR A 27 -0.51 3.10 -0.22
CA TYR A 27 -1.47 2.04 -0.52
C TYR A 27 -1.68 1.16 0.71
N SER A 28 -2.95 0.89 1.04
CA SER A 28 -3.32 -0.01 2.13
C SER A 28 -2.80 -1.42 1.84
N LEU A 29 -2.20 -2.02 2.86
CA LEU A 29 -1.81 -3.42 2.83
C LEU A 29 -3.05 -4.30 2.93
N MET A 30 -3.04 -5.37 2.16
CA MET A 30 -4.08 -6.40 2.13
C MET A 30 -3.42 -7.77 2.29
N GLY A 31 -4.24 -8.79 2.51
CA GLY A 31 -3.76 -10.15 2.76
C GLY A 31 -3.52 -10.42 4.25
N SER A 32 -2.86 -11.53 4.54
CA SER A 32 -2.60 -11.95 5.92
C SER A 32 -1.55 -11.04 6.57
N PRO A 33 -1.84 -10.37 7.70
CA PRO A 33 -0.86 -9.54 8.41
C PRO A 33 0.30 -10.34 9.03
N LEU A 34 0.16 -11.66 9.08
CA LEU A 34 1.17 -12.60 9.56
C LEU A 34 2.00 -13.21 8.43
N ASN A 35 1.64 -12.99 7.17
CA ASN A 35 2.47 -13.43 6.05
C ASN A 35 3.62 -12.43 5.86
N THR A 36 4.84 -12.89 6.12
CA THR A 36 6.07 -12.09 6.02
C THR A 36 6.84 -12.34 4.73
N SER A 37 6.34 -13.21 3.83
CA SER A 37 6.99 -13.45 2.55
C SER A 37 6.65 -12.39 1.50
N GLU A 38 5.53 -11.69 1.66
CA GLU A 38 5.02 -10.73 0.67
C GLU A 38 4.10 -9.68 1.29
N TYR A 39 3.98 -8.55 0.61
CA TYR A 39 2.94 -7.56 0.81
C TYR A 39 2.09 -7.43 -0.44
N THR A 40 0.78 -7.27 -0.24
CA THR A 40 -0.18 -7.14 -1.34
C THR A 40 -0.92 -5.81 -1.23
N ILE A 41 -1.02 -5.09 -2.35
CA ILE A 41 -1.73 -3.81 -2.48
C ILE A 41 -2.67 -3.84 -3.69
N SER A 42 -3.77 -3.08 -3.64
CA SER A 42 -4.63 -2.81 -4.80
C SER A 42 -4.47 -1.37 -5.24
N VAL A 43 -4.17 -1.17 -6.52
CA VAL A 43 -3.96 0.17 -7.09
C VAL A 43 -5.07 0.49 -8.08
N ARG A 44 -6.02 1.34 -7.66
CA ARG A 44 -7.02 1.90 -8.58
C ARG A 44 -6.34 2.87 -9.54
N ARG A 45 -6.59 2.72 -10.84
CA ARG A 45 -6.17 3.70 -11.84
C ARG A 45 -7.06 4.93 -11.77
N ASP A 46 -6.42 6.08 -11.57
CA ASP A 46 -7.02 7.39 -11.69
C ASP A 46 -6.30 8.17 -12.81
N ASP A 47 -7.02 8.49 -13.87
CA ASP A 47 -6.51 9.18 -15.07
C ASP A 47 -6.46 10.71 -14.90
N VAL A 48 -7.24 11.28 -13.96
CA VAL A 48 -7.29 12.74 -13.69
C VAL A 48 -6.51 13.13 -12.44
N GLY A 49 -6.07 12.15 -11.65
CA GLY A 49 -5.29 12.38 -10.44
C GLY A 49 -3.87 12.89 -10.68
N ARG A 50 -3.06 12.89 -9.61
CA ARG A 50 -1.69 13.42 -9.64
C ARG A 50 -0.69 12.58 -10.47
N GLY A 51 -1.13 11.48 -11.08
CA GLY A 51 -0.33 10.63 -11.97
C GLY A 51 0.37 9.42 -11.33
N GLY A 52 0.37 9.28 -10.00
CA GLY A 52 1.04 8.15 -9.33
C GLY A 52 0.44 6.78 -9.65
N SER A 53 -0.89 6.66 -9.60
CA SER A 53 -1.61 5.44 -10.02
C SER A 53 -1.41 5.13 -11.51
N LEU A 54 -1.36 6.17 -12.35
CA LEU A 54 -1.14 6.01 -13.78
C LEU A 54 0.27 5.47 -14.06
N PHE A 55 1.27 5.97 -13.35
CA PHE A 55 2.64 5.46 -13.40
C PHE A 55 2.71 3.98 -12.98
N MET A 56 2.06 3.61 -11.87
CA MET A 56 1.97 2.21 -11.43
C MET A 56 1.44 1.30 -12.55
N HIS A 57 0.36 1.70 -13.22
CA HIS A 57 -0.26 0.90 -14.29
C HIS A 57 0.59 0.87 -15.58
N ARG A 58 1.20 1.98 -15.97
CA ARG A 58 1.90 2.10 -17.25
C ARG A 58 3.33 1.58 -17.22
N THR A 59 4.04 1.77 -16.12
CA THR A 59 5.50 1.57 -16.06
C THR A 59 5.89 0.33 -15.30
N ILE A 60 5.21 0.02 -14.19
CA ILE A 60 5.62 -1.07 -13.30
C ILE A 60 5.25 -2.44 -13.88
N ARG A 61 6.19 -3.38 -13.83
CA ARG A 61 6.05 -4.75 -14.33
C ARG A 61 6.62 -5.76 -13.33
N PRO A 62 6.18 -7.04 -13.38
CA PRO A 62 6.78 -8.09 -12.56
C PRO A 62 8.30 -8.15 -12.73
N GLY A 63 9.01 -8.36 -11.62
CA GLY A 63 10.48 -8.41 -11.59
C GLY A 63 11.16 -7.05 -11.40
N MET A 64 10.44 -5.93 -11.42
CA MET A 64 11.01 -4.63 -11.07
C MET A 64 11.20 -4.48 -9.56
N GLU A 65 12.36 -3.97 -9.18
CA GLU A 65 12.62 -3.57 -7.79
C GLU A 65 11.92 -2.26 -7.48
N MET A 66 11.29 -2.20 -6.30
CA MET A 66 10.51 -1.06 -5.84
C MET A 66 10.96 -0.69 -4.43
N VAL A 67 10.95 0.61 -4.14
CA VAL A 67 11.23 1.12 -2.78
C VAL A 67 9.91 1.39 -2.10
N ILE A 68 9.75 0.84 -0.89
CA ILE A 68 8.58 1.05 -0.04
C ILE A 68 9.03 1.46 1.36
N SER A 69 8.18 2.23 2.05
CA SER A 69 8.34 2.46 3.48
C SER A 69 8.09 1.17 4.29
N TYR A 70 8.50 1.18 5.56
CA TYR A 70 7.92 0.27 6.56
C TYR A 70 6.40 0.45 6.64
N PRO A 71 5.64 -0.58 7.05
CA PRO A 71 4.21 -0.44 7.30
C PRO A 71 3.94 0.61 8.38
N VAL A 72 2.99 1.51 8.11
CA VAL A 72 2.48 2.50 9.06
C VAL A 72 0.98 2.29 9.20
N ASN A 73 0.45 2.34 10.43
CA ASN A 73 -0.98 2.20 10.67
C ASN A 73 -1.57 3.46 11.29
N LEU A 74 -2.29 4.22 10.46
CA LEU A 74 -3.08 5.40 10.86
C LEU A 74 -4.59 5.12 10.90
N PHE A 75 -4.96 3.84 10.77
CA PHE A 75 -6.35 3.37 10.75
C PHE A 75 -6.51 2.09 11.57
N SER A 76 -5.86 2.05 12.73
CA SER A 76 -5.87 0.90 13.63
C SER A 76 -7.27 0.65 14.20
N LEU A 77 -7.64 -0.62 14.30
CA LEU A 77 -8.87 -1.04 14.98
C LEU A 77 -8.78 -0.77 16.50
N ASP A 78 -9.85 -0.25 17.10
CA ASP A 78 -9.97 -0.18 18.57
C ASP A 78 -10.29 -1.58 19.12
N LEU A 79 -9.28 -2.25 19.67
CA LEU A 79 -9.38 -3.61 20.21
C LEU A 79 -10.28 -3.72 21.45
N ARG A 80 -10.74 -2.60 22.02
CA ARG A 80 -11.66 -2.58 23.17
C ARG A 80 -13.12 -2.59 22.75
N ALA A 81 -13.41 -2.31 21.48
CA ALA A 81 -14.78 -2.29 20.98
C ALA A 81 -15.36 -3.71 20.96
N ARG A 82 -16.63 -3.86 21.35
CA ARG A 82 -17.32 -5.16 21.34
C ARG A 82 -17.85 -5.55 19.97
N LYS A 83 -18.05 -4.57 19.09
CA LYS A 83 -18.57 -4.75 17.73
C LYS A 83 -17.97 -3.69 16.82
N HIS A 84 -17.63 -4.08 15.59
CA HIS A 84 -17.25 -3.19 14.51
C HIS A 84 -18.21 -3.41 13.33
N LEU A 85 -18.66 -2.31 12.72
CA LEU A 85 -19.31 -2.34 11.41
C LEU A 85 -18.33 -1.78 10.39
N MET A 86 -18.01 -2.57 9.36
CA MET A 86 -17.11 -2.15 8.29
C MET A 86 -17.92 -1.79 7.04
N LEU A 87 -17.63 -0.63 6.45
CA LEU A 87 -18.28 -0.12 5.24
C LEU A 87 -17.17 0.16 4.21
N ALA A 88 -17.33 -0.33 2.99
CA ALA A 88 -16.38 -0.15 1.89
C ALA A 88 -17.12 0.18 0.59
N GLY A 89 -16.51 1.00 -0.28
CA GLY A 89 -17.08 1.46 -1.56
C GLY A 89 -16.01 2.01 -2.50
#